data_AF-A0A497EY95-F1
#
_entry.id   AF-A0A497EY95-F1
#
_cell.length_a   1.000
_cell.length_b   1.000
_cell.length_c   1.000
_cell.angle_alpha   90.00
_cell.angle_beta   90.00
_cell.angle_gamma   90.00
#
_symmetry.space_group_name_H-M   'P 1'
#
loop_
_entity.id
_entity.type
_entity.pdbx_description
1 polymer ?
#
loop_
_entity_poly.entity_id
_entity_poly.type
_entity_poly.pdbx_seq_one_letter_code
_entity_poly.pdbx_strand_id
1 'polypeptide(L)'
;MSKPLTEEEYVSLDDVINEYITLEARMINTIRRLLVEIKDKRITYILKYIHDDEIRHHALLKGIHRVIANREVVTEFDWMDIAWKDVPFFY
;
A
#
# COMPACT_ATOMS: atom_id res chain seq x y z
N MET A 1 3.75 -26.56 -5.55
CA MET A 1 2.92 -25.50 -6.13
C MET A 1 1.78 -25.23 -5.17
N SER A 2 1.57 -23.97 -4.76
CA SER A 2 0.41 -23.58 -3.96
C SER A 2 -0.87 -23.79 -4.78
N LYS A 3 -1.96 -24.11 -4.09
CA LYS A 3 -3.28 -24.26 -4.73
C LYS A 3 -3.74 -22.88 -5.22
N PRO A 4 -4.32 -22.75 -6.42
CA PRO A 4 -4.99 -21.53 -6.85
C PRO A 4 -6.11 -21.16 -5.88
N LEU A 5 -6.30 -19.86 -5.64
CA LEU A 5 -7.41 -19.36 -4.83
C LEU A 5 -8.76 -19.72 -5.46
N THR A 6 -9.77 -19.96 -4.63
CA THR A 6 -11.16 -20.09 -5.06
C THR A 6 -11.76 -18.71 -5.40
N GLU A 7 -12.90 -18.70 -6.08
CA GLU A 7 -13.59 -17.45 -6.40
C GLU A 7 -14.01 -16.67 -5.15
N GLU A 8 -14.46 -17.37 -4.12
CA GLU A 8 -14.83 -16.79 -2.83
C GLU A 8 -13.61 -16.17 -2.13
N GLU A 9 -12.45 -16.82 -2.21
CA GLU A 9 -11.20 -16.29 -1.68
C GLU A 9 -10.72 -15.06 -2.44
N TYR A 10 -10.91 -15.00 -3.77
CA TYR A 10 -10.60 -13.81 -4.57
C TYR A 10 -11.48 -12.62 -4.21
N VAL A 11 -12.79 -12.81 -4.10
CA VAL A 11 -13.73 -11.74 -3.71
C VAL A 11 -13.41 -11.23 -2.30
N SER A 12 -13.19 -12.13 -1.35
CA SER A 12 -12.80 -11.73 0.01
C SER A 12 -11.48 -10.97 0.04
N LEU A 13 -10.51 -11.34 -0.80
CA LEU A 13 -9.23 -10.66 -0.86
C LEU A 13 -9.36 -9.27 -1.50
N ASP A 14 -10.17 -9.14 -2.55
CA ASP A 14 -10.47 -7.87 -3.20
C ASP A 14 -11.14 -6.86 -2.24
N ASP A 15 -12.15 -7.32 -1.50
CA ASP A 15 -12.85 -6.51 -0.50
C ASP A 15 -11.89 -5.99 0.59
N VAL A 16 -11.04 -6.88 1.12
CA VAL A 16 -10.04 -6.52 2.15
C VAL A 16 -9.06 -5.49 1.59
N ILE A 17 -8.51 -5.71 0.40
CA ILE A 17 -7.55 -4.77 -0.20
C ILE A 17 -8.19 -3.40 -0.43
N ASN A 18 -9.43 -3.36 -0.92
CA ASN A 18 -10.16 -2.11 -1.11
C ASN A 18 -10.41 -1.36 0.20
N GLU A 19 -10.70 -2.07 1.28
CA GLU A 19 -10.83 -1.48 2.62
C GLU A 19 -9.51 -0.81 3.06
N TYR A 20 -8.38 -1.52 2.91
CA TYR A 20 -7.07 -0.99 3.28
C TYR A 20 -6.65 0.18 2.38
N ILE A 21 -6.87 0.13 1.06
CA ILE A 21 -6.63 1.27 0.16
C ILE A 21 -7.36 2.52 0.67
N THR A 22 -8.61 2.36 1.08
CA THR A 22 -9.43 3.47 1.60
C THR A 22 -8.91 3.96 2.96
N LEU A 23 -8.50 3.04 3.84
CA LEU A 23 -7.89 3.37 5.12
C LEU A 23 -6.61 4.18 4.96
N GLU A 24 -5.68 3.71 4.12
CA GLU A 24 -4.42 4.38 3.84
C GLU A 24 -4.63 5.79 3.28
N ALA A 25 -5.57 5.94 2.34
CA ALA A 25 -5.92 7.25 1.79
C ALA A 25 -6.44 8.22 2.89
N ARG A 26 -7.19 7.72 3.88
CA ARG A 26 -7.62 8.54 5.03
C ARG A 26 -6.44 8.89 5.93
N MET A 27 -5.51 7.97 6.16
CA MET A 27 -4.32 8.21 6.98
C MET A 27 -3.41 9.25 6.36
N ILE A 28 -3.07 9.10 5.07
CA ILE A 28 -2.29 10.07 4.28
C ILE A 28 -2.89 11.48 4.41
N ASN A 29 -4.20 11.61 4.17
CA ASN A 29 -4.88 12.91 4.25
C ASN A 29 -4.90 13.48 5.67
N THR A 30 -5.05 12.64 6.68
CA THR A 30 -5.03 13.05 8.09
C THR A 30 -3.66 13.56 8.49
N ILE A 31 -2.60 12.82 8.17
CA ILE A 31 -1.23 13.22 8.46
C ILE A 31 -0.88 14.51 7.70
N ARG A 32 -1.32 14.65 6.44
CA ARG A 32 -1.12 15.87 5.66
C ARG A 32 -1.70 17.10 6.34
N ARG A 33 -2.89 16.99 6.96
CA ARG A 33 -3.48 18.09 7.76
C ARG A 33 -2.66 18.37 9.03
N LEU A 34 -2.30 17.32 9.77
CA LEU A 34 -1.50 17.46 11.00
C LEU A 34 -0.13 18.11 10.75
N LEU A 35 0.50 17.82 9.61
CA LEU A 35 1.77 18.43 9.22
C LEU A 35 1.68 19.95 8.99
N VAL A 36 0.50 20.48 8.69
CA VAL A 36 0.25 21.93 8.54
C VAL A 36 0.02 22.60 9.90
N GLU A 37 -0.62 21.90 10.83
CA GLU A 37 -1.02 22.44 12.14
C GLU A 37 0.10 22.38 13.18
N ILE A 38 0.94 21.35 13.14
CA ILE A 38 1.94 21.07 14.17
C ILE A 38 3.25 21.83 13.91
N LYS A 39 3.68 22.60 14.91
CA LYS A 39 4.94 23.38 14.88
C LYS A 39 6.14 22.65 15.48
N ASP A 40 5.92 21.61 16.30
CA ASP A 40 7.01 20.85 16.92
C ASP A 40 7.73 20.00 15.87
N LYS A 41 8.98 20.37 15.57
CA LYS A 41 9.81 19.71 14.55
C LYS A 41 9.98 18.20 14.79
N ARG A 42 10.04 17.74 16.05
CA ARG A 42 10.22 16.32 16.36
C ARG A 42 9.00 15.51 15.93
N ILE A 43 7.81 16.04 16.23
CA ILE A 43 6.54 15.44 15.82
C ILE A 43 6.40 15.50 14.30
N THR A 44 6.75 16.63 13.67
CA THR A 44 6.76 16.76 12.21
C THR A 44 7.65 15.72 11.52
N TYR A 45 8.84 15.44 12.06
CA TYR A 45 9.72 14.41 11.48
C TYR A 45 9.10 13.02 11.54
N ILE A 46 8.56 12.62 12.69
CA ILE A 46 7.90 11.32 12.83
C ILE A 46 6.71 11.21 11.89
N LEU A 47 5.86 12.25 11.83
CA LEU A 47 4.70 12.28 10.94
C LEU A 47 5.09 12.21 9.46
N LYS A 48 6.22 12.80 9.05
CA LYS A 48 6.73 12.66 7.68
C LYS A 48 7.11 11.21 7.36
N TYR A 49 7.81 10.53 8.27
CA TYR A 49 8.17 9.13 8.05
C TYR A 49 6.93 8.23 7.94
N ILE A 50 5.95 8.40 8.83
CA ILE A 50 4.69 7.66 8.76
C ILE A 50 3.96 7.98 7.44
N HIS A 51 3.85 9.25 7.07
CA HIS A 51 3.19 9.65 5.83
C HIS A 51 3.84 9.03 4.59
N ASP A 52 5.17 9.00 4.53
CA ASP A 52 5.89 8.41 3.42
C ASP A 52 5.69 6.89 3.38
N ASP A 53 5.57 6.23 4.54
CA ASP A 53 5.26 4.80 4.65
C ASP A 53 3.86 4.49 4.09
N GLU A 54 2.84 5.24 4.53
CA GLU A 54 1.46 5.04 4.04
C GLU A 54 1.31 5.31 2.54
N ILE A 55 2.08 6.25 1.98
CA ILE A 55 2.12 6.44 0.52
C ILE A 55 2.62 5.20 -0.20
N ARG A 56 3.67 4.54 0.34
CA ARG A 56 4.22 3.31 -0.25
C ARG A 56 3.26 2.14 -0.10
N HIS A 57 2.68 1.95 1.09
CA HIS A 57 1.66 0.93 1.32
C HIS A 57 0.45 1.11 0.40
N HIS A 58 -0.04 2.35 0.27
CA HIS A 58 -1.15 2.64 -0.63
C HIS A 58 -0.82 2.32 -2.10
N ALA A 59 0.39 2.67 -2.56
CA ALA A 59 0.82 2.36 -3.92
C ALA A 59 0.95 0.85 -4.17
N LEU A 60 1.53 0.11 -3.22
CA LEU A 60 1.62 -1.35 -3.23
C LEU A 60 0.22 -1.96 -3.33
N LEU A 61 -0.69 -1.62 -2.41
CA LEU A 61 -2.04 -2.17 -2.36
C LEU A 61 -2.82 -1.95 -3.68
N LYS A 62 -2.66 -0.79 -4.32
CA LYS A 62 -3.25 -0.52 -5.64
C LYS A 62 -2.65 -1.41 -6.74
N GLY A 63 -1.37 -1.73 -6.65
CA GLY A 63 -0.72 -2.72 -7.52
C GLY A 63 -1.28 -4.12 -7.31
N ILE A 64 -1.41 -4.55 -6.05
CA ILE A 64 -2.00 -5.86 -5.68
C ILE A 64 -3.45 -5.97 -6.19
N HIS A 65 -4.25 -4.93 -5.95
CA HIS A 65 -5.64 -4.88 -6.42
C HIS A 65 -5.73 -5.03 -7.94
N ARG A 66 -4.85 -4.39 -8.71
CA ARG A 66 -4.80 -4.52 -10.17
C ARG A 66 -4.48 -5.95 -10.61
N VAL A 67 -3.49 -6.58 -9.97
CA VAL A 67 -3.11 -7.97 -10.21
C VAL A 67 -4.29 -8.92 -9.99
N ILE A 68 -5.00 -8.74 -8.87
CA ILE A 68 -6.16 -9.56 -8.50
C ILE A 68 -7.30 -9.36 -9.50
N ALA A 69 -7.63 -8.11 -9.81
CA ALA A 69 -8.69 -7.77 -10.77
C ALA A 69 -8.44 -8.36 -12.16
N ASN A 70 -7.16 -8.42 -12.58
CA ASN A 70 -6.78 -8.97 -13.88
C ASN A 70 -6.57 -10.50 -13.87
N ARG A 71 -6.62 -11.16 -12.70
CA ARG A 71 -6.27 -12.58 -12.51
C ARG A 71 -4.92 -12.95 -13.12
N GLU A 72 -3.97 -12.02 -13.07
CA GLU A 72 -2.64 -12.23 -13.62
C GLU A 72 -1.87 -13.26 -12.80
N VAL A 73 -1.14 -14.14 -13.47
CA VAL A 73 -0.18 -15.02 -12.80
C VAL A 73 1.06 -14.18 -12.52
N VAL A 74 1.33 -13.95 -11.24
CA VAL A 74 2.38 -13.05 -10.78
C VAL A 74 3.52 -13.84 -10.17
N THR A 75 4.74 -13.56 -10.60
CA THR A 75 5.95 -14.19 -10.06
C THR A 75 6.40 -13.49 -8.78
N GLU A 76 7.30 -14.13 -8.02
CA GLU A 76 7.93 -13.49 -6.85
C GLU A 76 8.67 -12.19 -7.22
N PHE A 77 9.26 -12.14 -8.41
CA PHE A 77 9.93 -10.94 -8.92
C PHE A 77 8.94 -9.81 -9.19
N ASP A 78 7.78 -10.11 -9.75
CA ASP A 78 6.73 -9.11 -9.97
C ASP A 78 6.19 -8.57 -8.63
N TRP A 79 6.08 -9.41 -7.60
CA TRP A 79 5.74 -8.96 -6.24
C TRP A 79 6.80 -8.03 -5.66
N MET A 80 8.08 -8.34 -5.86
CA MET A 80 9.18 -7.47 -5.46
C MET A 80 9.16 -6.14 -6.21
N ASP A 81 8.89 -6.14 -7.51
CA ASP A 81 8.76 -4.92 -8.29
C ASP A 81 7.57 -4.07 -7.80
N ILE A 82 6.40 -4.67 -7.61
CA ILE A 82 5.23 -3.94 -7.10
C ILE A 82 5.48 -3.35 -5.70
N ALA A 83 6.16 -4.09 -4.81
CA ALA A 83 6.45 -3.65 -3.45
C ALA A 83 7.56 -2.60 -3.37
N TRP A 84 8.58 -2.68 -4.22
CA TRP A 84 9.83 -1.96 -4.03
C TRP A 84 10.22 -1.01 -5.18
N LYS A 85 9.45 -0.93 -6.28
CA LYS A 85 9.78 -0.05 -7.43
C LYS A 85 10.03 1.42 -7.05
N ASP A 86 9.40 1.90 -5.99
CA ASP A 86 9.45 3.30 -5.55
C ASP A 86 10.39 3.51 -4.34
N VAL A 87 11.14 2.49 -3.93
CA VAL A 87 12.08 2.56 -2.80
C VAL A 87 13.51 2.74 -3.29
N PRO A 88 14.18 3.87 -2.95
CA PRO A 88 15.59 4.06 -3.29
C PRO A 88 16.47 2.99 -2.62
N PHE A 89 17.45 2.47 -3.35
CA PHE A 89 18.53 1.56 -2.90
C PHE A 89 18.19 0.07 -2.73
N PHE A 90 17.22 -0.48 -3.46
CA PHE A 90 17.17 -1.94 -3.69
C PHE A 90 18.26 -2.38 -4.68
N TYR A 91 19.48 -2.56 -4.19
CA TYR A 91 20.60 -3.23 -4.87
C TYR A 91 21.36 -4.12 -3.88
#